data_AF-A0A420DHE2-F1
#
_entry.id   AF-A0A420DHE2-F1
#
_cell.length_a   1.000
_cell.length_b   1.000
_cell.length_c   1.000
_cell.angle_alpha   90.00
_cell.angle_beta   90.00
_cell.angle_gamma   90.00
#
_symmetry.space_group_name_H-M   'P 1'
#
loop_
_entity.id
_entity.type
_entity.pdbx_description
1 polymer ?
#
loop_
_entity_poly.entity_id
_entity_poly.type
_entity_poly.pdbx_seq_one_letter_code
_entity_poly.pdbx_strand_id
1 'polypeptide(L)'
;MSANLISNPTATDSTEGSDLLVGNMTSDRVNLMGGDDIYSALGGSDVVTGGAGNDYIDGVCGNDVLFGDEGDDTLLGGNGRDVLSGGTDNDLLDGGNQEDTLSGGVGDDTLLGDKGADLLDGGEGTDILNGGTDNDTLTGGAGADVFLFRRGDGQDEITDFTQGDDKIDLSKLGMWDISQLSIQETNDGIRINTGDGNFIELIGVSVGDLTNDDFILADAPVITMTESSDTLTGTSANDIFFAAGGSDRVSGGAGADTIDGGTGRDTLDGGTGEDLLFGGSGNDQIKGGDGNDLMYGDAGNDKMLGGNGDDFLDGGNDNDRIYGDAGNDTLIGENGNDQLFGGTGDDILSGGAGKDVLEGGDGADVLIGGGGDDILTGGAGADVFVFNDDRTRSDVITDFEDGIDIIQIASYGFTDFSDLDMVQLGADVLITLSLRDSITIENTQLSSFGNTDFDLLA
;
A
#
# COMPACT_ATOMS: atom_id res chain seq x y z
N MET A 1 12.72 17.67 1.07
CA MET A 1 12.29 18.59 2.16
C MET A 1 11.83 19.92 1.58
N SER A 2 10.55 20.20 1.42
CA SER A 2 9.33 19.42 1.63
C SER A 2 8.25 20.33 1.06
N ALA A 3 7.59 19.91 -0.01
CA ALA A 3 6.31 20.46 -0.38
C ALA A 3 5.29 19.37 -0.06
N ASN A 4 5.07 19.11 1.23
CA ASN A 4 3.97 18.27 1.70
C ASN A 4 2.68 18.99 1.28
N LEU A 5 2.15 18.59 0.13
CA LEU A 5 0.97 19.19 -0.49
C LEU A 5 -0.19 18.24 -0.28
N ILE A 6 -1.09 18.60 0.62
CA ILE A 6 -2.44 18.03 0.69
C ILE A 6 -3.10 18.32 -0.66
N SER A 7 -3.45 17.29 -1.42
CA SER A 7 -3.92 17.45 -2.80
C SER A 7 -5.24 18.25 -2.87
N ASN A 8 -5.28 19.21 -3.79
CA ASN A 8 -6.54 19.67 -4.41
C ASN A 8 -6.84 18.65 -5.55
N PRO A 9 -8.09 18.44 -6.00
CA PRO A 9 -8.48 17.38 -6.94
C PRO A 9 -7.96 17.52 -8.39
N THR A 10 -6.97 18.39 -8.60
CA THR A 10 -6.14 18.51 -9.80
C THR A 10 -4.69 18.88 -9.44
N ALA A 11 -4.14 18.31 -8.35
CA ALA A 11 -2.77 18.59 -7.93
C ALA A 11 -1.81 18.17 -9.06
N THR A 12 -1.29 19.15 -9.78
CA THR A 12 -0.09 18.96 -10.59
C THR A 12 1.08 19.28 -9.70
N ASP A 13 2.04 18.37 -9.58
CA ASP A 13 3.33 18.74 -9.03
C ASP A 13 3.89 19.95 -9.81
N SER A 14 4.58 20.82 -9.07
CA SER A 14 5.17 22.04 -9.59
C SER A 14 6.69 21.97 -9.69
N THR A 15 7.30 20.82 -9.35
CA THR A 15 8.74 20.62 -9.31
C THR A 15 9.21 19.45 -10.19
N GLU A 16 10.48 19.04 -10.06
CA GLU A 16 11.11 17.92 -10.80
C GLU A 16 12.04 17.20 -9.79
N GLY A 17 11.62 17.07 -8.53
CA GLY A 17 12.38 16.31 -7.55
C GLY A 17 11.46 15.62 -6.56
N SER A 18 12.00 14.63 -5.84
CA SER A 18 11.25 13.77 -4.93
C SER A 18 10.28 14.51 -4.01
N ASP A 19 9.01 14.23 -4.18
CA ASP A 19 7.86 14.82 -3.52
C ASP A 19 6.98 13.75 -2.85
N LEU A 20 6.29 14.13 -1.78
CA LEU A 20 5.30 13.30 -1.07
C LEU A 20 3.94 13.96 -1.15
N LEU A 21 2.97 13.26 -1.75
CA LEU A 21 1.62 13.72 -1.96
C LEU A 21 0.61 12.75 -1.33
N VAL A 22 -0.30 13.31 -0.54
CA VAL A 22 -1.44 12.57 0.00
C VAL A 22 -2.71 13.10 -0.68
N GLY A 23 -3.44 12.18 -1.32
CA GLY A 23 -4.71 12.40 -1.96
C GLY A 23 -5.81 12.79 -0.98
N ASN A 24 -7.01 13.03 -1.50
CA ASN A 24 -8.20 13.18 -0.66
C ASN A 24 -9.18 12.01 -0.92
N MET A 25 -10.33 12.01 -0.24
CA MET A 25 -11.36 10.94 -0.36
C MET A 25 -12.19 11.02 -1.65
N THR A 26 -11.73 11.74 -2.68
CA THR A 26 -12.44 11.94 -3.95
C THR A 26 -11.53 11.63 -5.13
N SER A 27 -12.13 11.38 -6.31
CA SER A 27 -11.36 11.08 -7.50
C SER A 27 -10.41 12.20 -7.90
N ASP A 28 -9.12 11.92 -7.77
CA ASP A 28 -8.03 12.85 -8.01
C ASP A 28 -7.38 12.61 -9.39
N ARG A 29 -6.69 13.65 -9.88
CA ARG A 29 -5.86 13.56 -11.09
C ARG A 29 -4.53 14.23 -10.82
N VAL A 30 -3.48 13.43 -10.78
CA VAL A 30 -2.16 13.82 -10.31
C VAL A 30 -1.09 13.47 -11.35
N ASN A 31 -0.06 14.32 -11.41
CA ASN A 31 1.14 14.09 -12.19
C ASN A 31 2.32 14.54 -11.33
N LEU A 32 3.20 13.59 -10.98
CA LEU A 32 4.34 13.78 -10.07
C LEU A 32 5.59 14.31 -10.81
N MET A 33 5.59 14.19 -12.14
CA MET A 33 6.59 14.73 -13.06
C MET A 33 7.93 13.99 -13.01
N GLY A 34 8.71 14.12 -11.96
CA GLY A 34 9.94 13.35 -11.83
C GLY A 34 10.73 13.71 -10.59
N GLY A 35 11.66 12.84 -10.21
CA GLY A 35 11.99 12.61 -8.81
C GLY A 35 11.61 11.19 -8.43
N ASP A 36 12.08 10.73 -7.29
CA ASP A 36 11.56 9.50 -6.68
C ASP A 36 10.40 9.95 -5.78
N ASP A 37 9.16 9.83 -6.25
CA ASP A 37 7.98 10.44 -5.64
C ASP A 37 7.12 9.41 -4.88
N ILE A 38 6.36 9.87 -3.88
CA ILE A 38 5.39 9.05 -3.14
C ILE A 38 4.01 9.69 -3.29
N TYR A 39 3.06 8.94 -3.85
CA TYR A 39 1.65 9.29 -3.86
C TYR A 39 0.84 8.22 -3.13
N SER A 40 0.00 8.64 -2.19
CA SER A 40 -1.01 7.77 -1.59
C SER A 40 -2.37 8.44 -1.65
N ALA A 41 -3.33 7.79 -2.30
CA ALA A 41 -4.72 8.19 -2.27
C ALA A 41 -5.32 8.01 -0.87
N LEU A 42 -6.42 8.69 -0.56
CA LEU A 42 -7.25 8.36 0.61
C LEU A 42 -8.58 7.69 0.17
N GLY A 43 -8.76 7.53 -1.14
CA GLY A 43 -9.87 6.83 -1.77
C GLY A 43 -10.47 7.66 -2.90
N GLY A 44 -11.08 7.02 -3.87
CA GLY A 44 -11.50 7.75 -5.05
C GLY A 44 -11.60 6.87 -6.27
N SER A 45 -11.16 7.38 -7.40
CA SER A 45 -10.96 6.62 -8.64
C SER A 45 -10.04 7.53 -9.44
N ASP A 46 -8.77 7.36 -9.14
CA ASP A 46 -7.74 8.34 -9.34
C ASP A 46 -7.01 8.06 -10.64
N VAL A 47 -6.37 9.10 -11.16
CA VAL A 47 -5.46 8.96 -12.29
C VAL A 47 -4.16 9.61 -11.91
N VAL A 48 -3.13 8.79 -11.72
CA VAL A 48 -1.82 9.22 -11.26
C VAL A 48 -0.79 8.85 -12.32
N THR A 49 0.17 9.74 -12.54
CA THR A 49 1.31 9.52 -13.40
C THR A 49 2.55 9.91 -12.61
N GLY A 50 3.44 8.96 -12.35
CA GLY A 50 4.72 9.12 -11.66
C GLY A 50 5.63 10.03 -12.46
N GLY A 51 6.23 9.49 -13.51
CA GLY A 51 6.97 10.26 -14.49
C GLY A 51 8.38 9.75 -14.66
N ALA A 52 9.34 10.28 -13.91
CA ALA A 52 10.73 9.85 -14.06
C ALA A 52 11.43 9.78 -12.71
N GLY A 53 12.00 8.64 -12.38
CA GLY A 53 12.53 8.32 -11.06
C GLY A 53 11.75 7.14 -10.48
N ASN A 54 12.18 6.63 -9.34
CA ASN A 54 11.59 5.44 -8.75
C ASN A 54 10.40 5.86 -7.88
N ASP A 55 9.21 5.78 -8.48
CA ASP A 55 7.99 6.29 -7.89
C ASP A 55 7.23 5.21 -7.13
N TYR A 56 6.59 5.65 -6.06
CA TYR A 56 5.67 4.85 -5.29
C TYR A 56 4.27 5.44 -5.40
N ILE A 57 3.31 4.64 -5.87
CA ILE A 57 1.95 5.11 -6.11
C ILE A 57 0.95 4.10 -5.56
N ASP A 58 0.16 4.55 -4.60
CA ASP A 58 -0.92 3.79 -3.97
C ASP A 58 -2.30 4.38 -4.28
N GLY A 59 -3.15 3.60 -4.94
CA GLY A 59 -4.53 3.94 -5.28
C GLY A 59 -5.55 3.68 -4.16
N VAL A 60 -5.17 2.92 -3.13
CA VAL A 60 -5.96 2.52 -1.96
C VAL A 60 -7.33 1.89 -2.27
N CYS A 61 -8.33 2.69 -2.60
CA CYS A 61 -9.66 2.21 -2.95
C CYS A 61 -10.25 3.03 -4.09
N GLY A 62 -10.84 2.34 -5.06
CA GLY A 62 -11.34 3.02 -6.22
C GLY A 62 -11.47 2.15 -7.45
N ASN A 63 -11.30 2.76 -8.61
CA ASN A 63 -11.03 2.08 -9.87
C ASN A 63 -9.97 2.99 -10.49
N ASP A 64 -8.73 2.72 -10.14
CA ASP A 64 -7.61 3.63 -10.25
C ASP A 64 -6.84 3.36 -11.54
N VAL A 65 -6.16 4.40 -12.04
CA VAL A 65 -5.30 4.30 -13.22
C VAL A 65 -3.95 4.88 -12.88
N LEU A 66 -2.97 3.99 -12.71
CA LEU A 66 -1.64 4.32 -12.22
C LEU A 66 -0.60 4.06 -13.32
N PHE A 67 0.31 5.01 -13.50
CA PHE A 67 1.41 4.93 -14.47
C PHE A 67 2.72 5.28 -13.76
N GLY A 68 3.71 4.39 -13.81
CA GLY A 68 5.07 4.64 -13.29
C GLY A 68 5.89 5.51 -14.26
N ASP A 69 5.89 5.14 -15.54
CA ASP A 69 6.67 5.73 -16.64
C ASP A 69 8.17 5.31 -16.68
N GLU A 70 9.13 6.14 -16.26
CA GLU A 70 10.58 5.80 -16.26
C GLU A 70 11.09 5.61 -14.82
N GLY A 71 11.56 4.42 -14.44
CA GLY A 71 12.09 4.19 -13.08
C GLY A 71 11.86 2.75 -12.63
N ASP A 72 12.48 2.33 -11.53
CA ASP A 72 12.05 1.10 -10.85
C ASP A 72 10.87 1.49 -9.92
N ASP A 73 9.64 1.40 -10.42
CA ASP A 73 8.44 1.91 -9.76
C ASP A 73 7.71 0.85 -8.93
N THR A 74 6.94 1.29 -7.93
CA THR A 74 6.01 0.44 -7.16
C THR A 74 4.60 1.00 -7.26
N LEU A 75 3.70 0.25 -7.88
CA LEU A 75 2.32 0.64 -8.14
C LEU A 75 1.35 -0.31 -7.45
N LEU A 76 0.44 0.24 -6.65
CA LEU A 76 -0.50 -0.53 -5.82
C LEU A 76 -1.92 -0.08 -6.12
N GLY A 77 -2.74 -0.96 -6.69
CA GLY A 77 -4.13 -0.70 -7.04
C GLY A 77 -5.06 -0.68 -5.84
N GLY A 78 -4.84 -1.62 -4.91
CA GLY A 78 -5.61 -1.73 -3.68
C GLY A 78 -6.98 -2.35 -3.92
N ASN A 79 -8.04 -1.74 -3.39
CA ASN A 79 -9.40 -2.21 -3.59
C ASN A 79 -10.03 -1.55 -4.82
N GLY A 80 -10.20 -2.28 -5.93
CA GLY A 80 -10.75 -1.60 -7.08
C GLY A 80 -11.01 -2.44 -8.29
N ARG A 81 -10.85 -1.86 -9.46
CA ARG A 81 -10.69 -2.60 -10.72
C ARG A 81 -9.76 -1.70 -11.48
N ASP A 82 -8.50 -1.96 -11.28
CA ASP A 82 -7.45 -0.98 -11.42
C ASP A 82 -6.67 -1.28 -12.70
N VAL A 83 -6.04 -0.23 -13.22
CA VAL A 83 -5.21 -0.31 -14.42
C VAL A 83 -3.84 0.24 -14.06
N LEU A 84 -2.87 -0.65 -13.98
CA LEU A 84 -1.49 -0.34 -13.61
C LEU A 84 -0.57 -0.55 -14.82
N SER A 85 0.38 0.36 -15.00
CA SER A 85 1.41 0.27 -16.03
C SER A 85 2.73 0.76 -15.46
N GLY A 86 3.72 -0.14 -15.35
CA GLY A 86 5.06 0.16 -14.85
C GLY A 86 5.77 1.13 -15.79
N GLY A 87 6.14 0.65 -16.98
CA GLY A 87 6.68 1.49 -18.04
C GLY A 87 8.04 0.98 -18.49
N THR A 88 9.12 1.58 -18.00
CA THR A 88 10.49 1.15 -18.28
C THR A 88 11.30 1.06 -17.00
N ASP A 89 12.28 0.14 -17.01
CA ASP A 89 13.03 -0.31 -15.84
C ASP A 89 12.19 -1.30 -15.00
N ASN A 90 12.66 -1.75 -13.83
CA ASN A 90 12.12 -2.95 -13.18
C ASN A 90 11.05 -2.58 -12.16
N ASP A 91 9.80 -2.86 -12.51
CA ASP A 91 8.66 -2.38 -11.76
C ASP A 91 8.03 -3.48 -10.88
N LEU A 92 7.43 -3.07 -9.77
CA LEU A 92 6.54 -3.89 -8.95
C LEU A 92 5.10 -3.37 -9.08
N LEU A 93 4.21 -4.22 -9.58
CA LEU A 93 2.79 -3.91 -9.72
C LEU A 93 1.97 -4.88 -8.88
N ASP A 94 1.09 -4.35 -8.04
CA ASP A 94 0.09 -5.11 -7.28
C ASP A 94 -1.32 -4.62 -7.60
N GLY A 95 -2.17 -5.50 -8.14
CA GLY A 95 -3.57 -5.21 -8.41
C GLY A 95 -4.42 -5.10 -7.16
N GLY A 96 -4.12 -5.91 -6.14
CA GLY A 96 -4.92 -6.00 -4.93
C GLY A 96 -6.22 -6.80 -5.11
N ASN A 97 -7.37 -6.16 -4.89
CA ASN A 97 -8.66 -6.85 -4.86
C ASN A 97 -9.58 -6.48 -6.05
N GLN A 98 -10.25 -7.52 -6.54
CA GLN A 98 -11.15 -7.63 -7.68
C GLN A 98 -10.39 -7.74 -9.01
N GLU A 99 -11.05 -7.45 -10.14
CA GLU A 99 -10.50 -7.75 -11.48
C GLU A 99 -9.64 -6.59 -12.00
N ASP A 100 -8.34 -6.80 -12.04
CA ASP A 100 -7.33 -5.78 -12.36
C ASP A 100 -6.64 -6.02 -13.71
N THR A 101 -5.98 -4.99 -14.22
CA THR A 101 -5.17 -5.07 -15.45
C THR A 101 -3.79 -4.46 -15.20
N LEU A 102 -2.76 -5.30 -15.25
CA LEU A 102 -1.38 -4.94 -14.98
C LEU A 102 -0.53 -5.12 -16.23
N SER A 103 0.33 -4.15 -16.51
CA SER A 103 1.33 -4.19 -17.58
C SER A 103 2.69 -3.76 -17.04
N GLY A 104 3.68 -4.66 -17.03
CA GLY A 104 5.04 -4.35 -16.56
C GLY A 104 5.71 -3.35 -17.50
N GLY A 105 5.97 -3.76 -18.73
CA GLY A 105 6.48 -2.87 -19.78
C GLY A 105 7.84 -3.31 -20.28
N VAL A 106 8.90 -2.57 -19.99
CA VAL A 106 10.26 -2.92 -20.36
C VAL A 106 11.11 -3.00 -19.10
N GLY A 107 11.55 -4.17 -18.68
CA GLY A 107 12.22 -4.36 -17.40
C GLY A 107 12.07 -5.78 -16.93
N ASP A 108 12.79 -6.15 -15.88
CA ASP A 108 12.54 -7.42 -15.19
C ASP A 108 11.46 -7.16 -14.11
N ASP A 109 10.19 -7.25 -14.49
CA ASP A 109 9.07 -6.76 -13.68
C ASP A 109 8.49 -7.84 -12.75
N THR A 110 7.83 -7.41 -11.66
CA THR A 110 7.05 -8.29 -10.78
C THR A 110 5.60 -7.86 -10.76
N LEU A 111 4.69 -8.74 -11.19
CA LEU A 111 3.25 -8.47 -11.27
C LEU A 111 2.48 -9.42 -10.34
N LEU A 112 1.69 -8.85 -9.44
CA LEU A 112 0.84 -9.53 -8.47
C LEU A 112 -0.63 -9.17 -8.75
N GLY A 113 -1.47 -10.15 -9.12
CA GLY A 113 -2.92 -9.94 -9.31
C GLY A 113 -3.73 -10.05 -8.03
N ASP A 114 -3.23 -10.83 -7.07
CA ASP A 114 -3.80 -11.01 -5.73
C ASP A 114 -5.21 -11.63 -5.66
N LYS A 115 -6.31 -10.88 -5.60
CA LYS A 115 -7.65 -11.48 -5.55
C LYS A 115 -8.48 -11.00 -6.71
N GLY A 116 -8.69 -11.83 -7.73
CA GLY A 116 -9.37 -11.32 -8.90
C GLY A 116 -9.45 -12.29 -10.04
N ALA A 117 -10.09 -11.84 -11.12
CA ALA A 117 -9.87 -12.50 -12.40
C ALA A 117 -9.04 -11.53 -13.23
N ASP A 118 -7.73 -11.60 -13.02
CA ASP A 118 -6.80 -10.55 -13.39
C ASP A 118 -6.19 -10.77 -14.76
N LEU A 119 -5.76 -9.67 -15.37
CA LEU A 119 -5.02 -9.67 -16.63
C LEU A 119 -3.62 -9.10 -16.41
N LEU A 120 -2.61 -9.96 -16.48
CA LEU A 120 -1.21 -9.58 -16.30
C LEU A 120 -0.45 -9.75 -17.64
N ASP A 121 0.31 -8.73 -18.01
CA ASP A 121 1.23 -8.70 -19.17
C ASP A 121 2.60 -8.22 -18.71
N GLY A 122 3.60 -9.11 -18.65
CA GLY A 122 4.96 -8.81 -18.20
C GLY A 122 5.64 -7.79 -19.11
N GLY A 123 5.78 -8.13 -20.39
CA GLY A 123 6.25 -7.19 -21.42
C GLY A 123 7.59 -7.61 -22.01
N GLU A 124 8.61 -6.75 -21.99
CA GLU A 124 9.98 -7.10 -22.38
C GLU A 124 10.86 -7.24 -21.14
N GLY A 125 11.50 -8.40 -20.94
CA GLY A 125 12.44 -8.63 -19.84
C GLY A 125 12.21 -9.98 -19.18
N THR A 126 12.80 -10.22 -18.02
CA THR A 126 12.58 -11.45 -17.24
C THR A 126 11.59 -11.15 -16.12
N ASP A 127 10.34 -11.50 -16.35
CA ASP A 127 9.25 -11.09 -15.47
C ASP A 127 8.84 -12.19 -14.49
N ILE A 128 8.30 -11.78 -13.34
CA ILE A 128 7.65 -12.67 -12.36
C ILE A 128 6.17 -12.33 -12.33
N LEU A 129 5.33 -13.30 -12.69
CA LEU A 129 3.88 -13.13 -12.71
C LEU A 129 3.22 -14.08 -11.70
N ASN A 130 2.39 -13.52 -10.84
CA ASN A 130 1.53 -14.27 -9.92
C ASN A 130 0.09 -13.74 -10.04
N GLY A 131 -0.82 -14.53 -10.61
CA GLY A 131 -2.22 -14.15 -10.72
C GLY A 131 -2.92 -14.03 -9.36
N GLY A 132 -2.45 -14.75 -8.35
CA GLY A 132 -3.11 -14.79 -7.05
C GLY A 132 -4.27 -15.78 -7.06
N THR A 133 -5.38 -15.41 -6.44
CA THR A 133 -6.60 -16.22 -6.31
C THR A 133 -7.64 -15.83 -7.34
N ASP A 134 -8.53 -16.78 -7.63
CA ASP A 134 -9.60 -16.72 -8.64
C ASP A 134 -9.15 -17.22 -10.02
N ASN A 135 -9.37 -16.56 -11.16
CA ASN A 135 -9.04 -17.20 -12.46
C ASN A 135 -8.40 -16.18 -13.39
N ASP A 136 -7.09 -16.29 -13.54
CA ASP A 136 -6.30 -15.21 -14.13
C ASP A 136 -5.85 -15.51 -15.55
N THR A 137 -5.49 -14.44 -16.28
CA THR A 137 -4.87 -14.51 -17.60
C THR A 137 -3.49 -13.87 -17.54
N LEU A 138 -2.46 -14.68 -17.76
CA LEU A 138 -1.06 -14.30 -17.63
C LEU A 138 -0.37 -14.35 -19.00
N THR A 139 0.35 -13.29 -19.34
CA THR A 139 1.16 -13.17 -20.56
C THR A 139 2.56 -12.75 -20.12
N GLY A 140 3.57 -13.58 -20.36
CA GLY A 140 4.95 -13.26 -19.97
C GLY A 140 5.55 -12.20 -20.90
N GLY A 141 5.31 -12.36 -22.21
CA GLY A 141 5.85 -11.47 -23.22
C GLY A 141 7.20 -11.96 -23.74
N ALA A 142 8.19 -11.10 -23.67
CA ALA A 142 9.49 -11.28 -24.30
C ALA A 142 10.61 -11.33 -23.27
N GLY A 143 10.97 -12.54 -22.86
CA GLY A 143 12.24 -12.81 -22.21
C GLY A 143 12.24 -14.19 -21.63
N ALA A 144 12.59 -14.32 -20.36
CA ALA A 144 12.62 -15.61 -19.69
C ALA A 144 11.83 -15.49 -18.40
N ASP A 145 10.54 -15.77 -18.49
CA ASP A 145 9.57 -15.34 -17.48
C ASP A 145 9.26 -16.45 -16.48
N VAL A 146 8.81 -16.09 -15.29
CA VAL A 146 8.46 -17.01 -14.21
C VAL A 146 7.00 -16.82 -13.83
N PHE A 147 6.19 -17.83 -14.12
CA PHE A 147 4.80 -17.89 -13.69
C PHE A 147 4.72 -18.64 -12.36
N LEU A 148 4.41 -17.93 -11.28
CA LEU A 148 4.34 -18.47 -9.93
C LEU A 148 2.95 -19.00 -9.63
N PHE A 149 2.86 -20.25 -9.15
CA PHE A 149 1.60 -20.84 -8.71
C PHE A 149 1.68 -21.48 -7.33
N ARG A 150 0.60 -21.32 -6.59
CA ARG A 150 0.34 -21.81 -5.23
C ARG A 150 -0.99 -22.58 -5.23
N ARG A 151 -1.34 -23.11 -4.06
CA ARG A 151 -2.61 -23.84 -3.89
C ARG A 151 -3.72 -22.84 -3.68
N GLY A 152 -4.84 -23.06 -4.34
CA GLY A 152 -5.99 -22.16 -4.23
C GLY A 152 -5.99 -21.03 -5.25
N ASP A 153 -4.92 -20.84 -6.03
CA ASP A 153 -4.80 -19.78 -7.04
C ASP A 153 -5.98 -19.81 -8.01
N GLY A 154 -6.14 -20.92 -8.73
CA GLY A 154 -7.42 -21.20 -9.37
C GLY A 154 -7.26 -21.78 -10.75
N GLN A 155 -8.08 -21.32 -11.69
CA GLN A 155 -8.08 -21.86 -13.05
C GLN A 155 -7.48 -20.85 -14.01
N ASP A 156 -6.16 -20.81 -14.02
CA ASP A 156 -5.39 -19.74 -14.66
C ASP A 156 -4.97 -20.13 -16.07
N GLU A 157 -4.87 -19.13 -16.94
CA GLU A 157 -4.50 -19.28 -18.35
C GLU A 157 -3.19 -18.53 -18.63
N ILE A 158 -2.17 -19.24 -19.12
CA ILE A 158 -0.94 -18.63 -19.65
C ILE A 158 -1.02 -18.61 -21.18
N THR A 159 -0.89 -17.41 -21.76
CA THR A 159 -1.24 -17.20 -23.17
C THR A 159 -0.09 -17.39 -24.15
N ASP A 160 1.16 -17.28 -23.71
CA ASP A 160 2.33 -17.19 -24.60
C ASP A 160 3.60 -17.94 -24.13
N PHE A 161 3.45 -18.91 -23.22
CA PHE A 161 4.56 -19.68 -22.65
C PHE A 161 5.60 -20.16 -23.71
N THR A 162 6.82 -19.64 -23.58
CA THR A 162 7.97 -19.91 -24.43
C THR A 162 8.86 -20.98 -23.81
N GLN A 163 8.78 -22.18 -24.39
CA GLN A 163 9.56 -23.34 -23.93
C GLN A 163 11.07 -23.07 -23.83
N GLY A 164 11.66 -23.44 -22.70
CA GLY A 164 13.10 -23.42 -22.46
C GLY A 164 13.68 -22.06 -22.08
N ASP A 165 12.89 -21.00 -22.22
CA ASP A 165 13.17 -19.67 -21.70
C ASP A 165 12.30 -19.43 -20.45
N ASP A 166 10.98 -19.62 -20.57
CA ASP A 166 10.03 -19.44 -19.47
C ASP A 166 9.98 -20.62 -18.51
N LYS A 167 9.51 -20.35 -17.29
CA LYS A 167 9.38 -21.31 -16.21
C LYS A 167 8.05 -21.20 -15.49
N ILE A 168 7.53 -22.36 -15.12
CA ILE A 168 6.37 -22.46 -14.21
C ILE A 168 6.90 -22.87 -12.84
N ASP A 169 6.77 -21.98 -11.86
CA ASP A 169 7.14 -22.27 -10.49
C ASP A 169 5.99 -22.96 -9.76
N LEU A 170 6.16 -24.27 -9.55
CA LEU A 170 5.26 -25.14 -8.81
C LEU A 170 5.87 -25.57 -7.47
N SER A 171 6.96 -24.93 -7.04
CA SER A 171 7.66 -25.27 -5.80
C SER A 171 6.73 -25.18 -4.58
N LYS A 172 5.76 -24.26 -4.61
CA LYS A 172 4.76 -24.05 -3.56
C LYS A 172 3.64 -25.10 -3.54
N LEU A 173 3.47 -25.90 -4.60
CA LEU A 173 2.49 -27.00 -4.62
C LEU A 173 2.98 -28.27 -3.90
N GLY A 174 4.22 -28.26 -3.39
CA GLY A 174 4.86 -29.41 -2.73
C GLY A 174 5.26 -30.53 -3.71
N MET A 175 5.46 -30.16 -4.98
CA MET A 175 5.84 -31.06 -6.06
C MET A 175 7.35 -31.08 -6.22
N TRP A 176 7.93 -32.26 -6.29
CA TRP A 176 9.39 -32.46 -6.34
C TRP A 176 9.82 -33.32 -7.53
N ASP A 177 8.85 -33.80 -8.32
CA ASP A 177 9.09 -34.52 -9.56
C ASP A 177 7.92 -34.26 -10.53
N ILE A 178 8.23 -33.89 -11.77
CA ILE A 178 7.22 -33.65 -12.81
C ILE A 178 6.31 -34.86 -13.07
N SER A 179 6.74 -36.08 -12.71
CA SER A 179 5.90 -37.28 -12.81
C SER A 179 4.70 -37.28 -11.86
N GLN A 180 4.68 -36.35 -10.89
CA GLN A 180 3.54 -36.08 -10.04
C GLN A 180 2.49 -35.19 -10.72
N LEU A 181 2.87 -34.48 -11.80
CA LEU A 181 1.96 -33.60 -12.55
C LEU A 181 0.94 -34.44 -13.33
N SER A 182 -0.32 -34.07 -13.20
CA SER A 182 -1.39 -34.58 -14.04
C SER A 182 -1.63 -33.59 -15.17
N ILE A 183 -1.01 -33.86 -16.34
CA ILE A 183 -1.12 -33.03 -17.52
C ILE A 183 -2.10 -33.65 -18.54
N GLN A 184 -3.01 -32.85 -19.07
CA GLN A 184 -4.01 -33.25 -20.06
C GLN A 184 -3.94 -32.34 -21.29
N GLU A 185 -3.99 -32.92 -22.48
CA GLU A 185 -4.16 -32.17 -23.74
C GLU A 185 -5.56 -31.55 -23.80
N THR A 186 -5.65 -30.30 -24.22
CA THR A 186 -6.91 -29.59 -24.52
C THR A 186 -7.05 -29.35 -26.02
N ASN A 187 -8.04 -28.57 -26.43
CA ASN A 187 -8.18 -28.23 -27.86
C ASN A 187 -7.14 -27.20 -28.31
N ASP A 188 -6.73 -26.33 -27.39
CA ASP A 188 -5.96 -25.13 -27.67
C ASP A 188 -4.62 -25.11 -26.90
N GLY A 189 -4.29 -26.17 -26.17
CA GLY A 189 -3.03 -26.32 -25.45
C GLY A 189 -3.05 -27.48 -24.46
N ILE A 190 -2.61 -27.25 -23.23
CA ILE A 190 -2.58 -28.28 -22.16
C ILE A 190 -3.09 -27.75 -20.82
N ARG A 191 -3.51 -28.67 -19.95
CA ARG A 191 -3.88 -28.39 -18.55
C ARG A 191 -3.04 -29.16 -17.57
N ILE A 192 -2.42 -28.46 -16.63
CA ILE A 192 -1.66 -29.00 -15.52
C ILE A 192 -2.55 -28.92 -14.27
N ASN A 193 -2.95 -30.06 -13.70
CA ASN A 193 -3.78 -30.07 -12.50
C ASN A 193 -2.90 -29.89 -11.25
N THR A 194 -3.22 -28.91 -10.41
CA THR A 194 -2.45 -28.54 -9.19
C THR A 194 -2.80 -29.41 -7.97
N GLY A 195 -3.87 -30.20 -8.03
CA GLY A 195 -4.17 -31.29 -7.09
C GLY A 195 -5.12 -30.94 -5.93
N ASP A 196 -5.65 -29.72 -5.91
CA ASP A 196 -6.68 -29.19 -5.03
C ASP A 196 -8.05 -29.01 -5.73
N GLY A 197 -8.11 -29.24 -7.05
CA GLY A 197 -9.30 -29.03 -7.88
C GLY A 197 -9.11 -27.95 -8.94
N ASN A 198 -8.00 -27.21 -8.85
CA ASN A 198 -7.58 -26.15 -9.75
C ASN A 198 -6.63 -26.66 -10.84
N PHE A 199 -6.33 -25.81 -11.82
CA PHE A 199 -5.45 -26.15 -12.93
C PHE A 199 -4.85 -24.92 -13.59
N ILE A 200 -3.70 -25.11 -14.21
CA ILE A 200 -3.04 -24.13 -15.08
C ILE A 200 -3.27 -24.57 -16.52
N GLU A 201 -3.82 -23.72 -17.37
CA GLU A 201 -3.98 -23.93 -18.81
C GLU A 201 -2.87 -23.18 -19.58
N LEU A 202 -2.02 -23.90 -20.32
CA LEU A 202 -1.03 -23.29 -21.20
C LEU A 202 -1.57 -23.32 -22.64
N ILE A 203 -1.76 -22.14 -23.23
CA ILE A 203 -2.25 -22.02 -24.60
C ILE A 203 -1.10 -22.22 -25.60
N GLY A 204 -1.37 -22.94 -26.69
CA GLY A 204 -0.40 -23.17 -27.77
C GLY A 204 0.72 -24.17 -27.46
N VAL A 205 0.82 -24.67 -26.23
CA VAL A 205 1.82 -25.66 -25.79
C VAL A 205 1.28 -27.09 -25.93
N SER A 206 2.11 -28.05 -26.32
CA SER A 206 1.77 -29.49 -26.30
C SER A 206 2.49 -30.24 -25.19
N VAL A 207 1.95 -31.36 -24.69
CA VAL A 207 2.57 -32.12 -23.57
C VAL A 207 3.96 -32.63 -23.94
N GLY A 208 4.20 -32.93 -25.22
CA GLY A 208 5.50 -33.41 -25.69
C GLY A 208 6.61 -32.36 -25.69
N ASP A 209 6.24 -31.08 -25.56
CA ASP A 209 7.18 -29.97 -25.59
C ASP A 209 7.73 -29.70 -24.20
N LEU A 210 6.98 -29.95 -23.13
CA LEU A 210 7.46 -29.75 -21.76
C LEU A 210 8.58 -30.72 -21.33
N THR A 211 9.55 -30.17 -20.62
CA THR A 211 10.69 -30.84 -20.01
C THR A 211 10.83 -30.46 -18.53
N ASN A 212 11.79 -31.06 -17.82
CA ASN A 212 12.06 -30.67 -16.43
C ASN A 212 12.57 -29.23 -16.32
N ASP A 213 13.17 -28.68 -17.38
CA ASP A 213 13.79 -27.36 -17.33
C ASP A 213 12.74 -26.23 -17.37
N ASP A 214 11.51 -26.54 -17.80
CA ASP A 214 10.36 -25.62 -17.87
C ASP A 214 9.65 -25.46 -16.50
N PHE A 215 10.10 -26.18 -15.47
CA PHE A 215 9.50 -26.14 -14.14
C PHE A 215 10.52 -25.80 -13.06
N ILE A 216 10.12 -24.92 -12.14
CA ILE A 216 10.75 -24.81 -10.83
C ILE A 216 9.94 -25.70 -9.88
N LEU A 217 10.60 -26.68 -9.27
CA LEU A 217 9.99 -27.63 -8.34
C LEU A 217 10.64 -27.51 -6.98
N ALA A 218 9.95 -27.98 -5.93
CA ALA A 218 10.49 -27.98 -4.59
C ALA A 218 11.76 -28.85 -4.52
N ASP A 219 12.87 -28.27 -4.05
CA ASP A 219 14.04 -29.04 -3.66
C ASP A 219 13.71 -29.92 -2.43
N ALA A 220 14.22 -31.16 -2.39
CA ALA A 220 14.13 -32.01 -1.22
C ALA A 220 14.65 -31.29 0.05
N PRO A 221 14.02 -31.51 1.22
CA PRO A 221 13.48 -30.42 2.04
C PRO A 221 14.50 -29.29 2.24
N VAL A 222 14.44 -28.32 1.34
CA VAL A 222 14.90 -26.96 1.55
C VAL A 222 13.75 -26.22 2.24
N ILE A 223 14.05 -25.16 2.98
CA ILE A 223 13.04 -24.30 3.59
C ILE A 223 12.24 -23.69 2.44
N THR A 224 11.12 -24.31 2.11
CA THR A 224 10.09 -23.79 1.22
C THR A 224 9.07 -23.13 2.13
N MET A 225 8.76 -21.87 1.88
CA MET A 225 7.63 -21.17 2.50
C MET A 225 6.35 -21.93 2.09
N THR A 226 5.63 -22.42 3.08
CA THR A 226 4.54 -23.39 3.02
C THR A 226 3.23 -22.73 3.48
N GLU A 227 2.10 -23.41 3.32
CA GLU A 227 0.83 -23.07 4.01
C GLU A 227 0.87 -23.33 5.53
N SER A 228 2.05 -23.28 6.14
CA SER A 228 2.27 -23.55 7.56
C SER A 228 3.30 -22.57 8.09
N SER A 229 3.25 -22.31 9.39
CA SER A 229 4.18 -21.39 10.05
C SER A 229 5.66 -21.70 9.76
N ASP A 230 6.32 -20.75 9.12
CA ASP A 230 7.71 -20.80 8.68
C ASP A 230 8.61 -19.81 9.43
N THR A 231 9.92 -19.97 9.26
CA THR A 231 10.91 -19.01 9.76
C THR A 231 11.96 -18.79 8.70
N LEU A 232 11.98 -17.57 8.17
CA LEU A 232 12.82 -17.11 7.08
C LEU A 232 13.81 -16.08 7.61
N THR A 233 15.00 -16.05 7.05
CA THR A 233 16.05 -15.08 7.41
C THR A 233 16.89 -14.82 6.18
N GLY A 234 16.91 -13.58 5.73
CA GLY A 234 17.71 -13.11 4.63
C GLY A 234 19.15 -12.81 5.03
N THR A 235 19.78 -12.01 4.19
CA THR A 235 21.22 -11.88 4.09
C THR A 235 21.64 -10.43 4.33
N SER A 236 22.56 -9.93 3.51
CA SER A 236 22.99 -8.53 3.54
C SER A 236 22.86 -7.90 2.16
N ALA A 237 22.04 -8.51 1.31
CA ALA A 237 21.72 -8.11 -0.04
C ALA A 237 20.20 -8.04 -0.11
N ASN A 238 19.69 -7.30 -1.08
CA ASN A 238 18.25 -7.21 -1.36
C ASN A 238 17.68 -8.62 -1.57
N ASP A 239 16.82 -9.04 -0.67
CA ASP A 239 16.17 -10.33 -0.64
C ASP A 239 14.66 -10.16 -0.89
N ILE A 240 14.05 -11.13 -1.57
CA ILE A 240 12.61 -11.16 -1.84
C ILE A 240 12.01 -12.39 -1.14
N PHE A 241 10.99 -12.18 -0.31
CA PHE A 241 10.30 -13.20 0.47
C PHE A 241 8.79 -13.18 0.20
N PHE A 242 8.21 -14.37 -0.02
CA PHE A 242 6.76 -14.59 -0.16
C PHE A 242 6.33 -15.74 0.76
N ALA A 243 5.98 -15.40 2.01
CA ALA A 243 5.78 -16.33 3.12
C ALA A 243 4.57 -17.26 2.93
N ALA A 244 3.56 -16.81 2.17
CA ALA A 244 2.34 -17.55 1.85
C ALA A 244 1.45 -17.76 3.08
N GLY A 245 0.79 -18.91 3.24
CA GLY A 245 -0.13 -19.13 4.37
C GLY A 245 0.57 -19.59 5.65
N GLY A 246 0.20 -19.11 6.84
CA GLY A 246 0.92 -19.53 8.02
C GLY A 246 0.76 -18.64 9.23
N SER A 247 1.83 -18.57 9.99
CA SER A 247 2.03 -17.57 11.05
C SER A 247 3.53 -17.50 11.14
N ASP A 248 4.07 -16.77 10.20
CA ASP A 248 5.42 -16.84 9.73
C ASP A 248 6.28 -15.84 10.47
N ARG A 249 7.57 -16.12 10.49
CA ARG A 249 8.55 -15.19 11.02
C ARG A 249 9.59 -14.93 9.96
N VAL A 250 9.54 -13.76 9.36
CA VAL A 250 10.49 -13.34 8.32
C VAL A 250 11.41 -12.27 8.89
N SER A 251 12.66 -12.28 8.45
CA SER A 251 13.63 -11.24 8.74
C SER A 251 14.44 -10.99 7.48
N GLY A 252 14.36 -9.79 6.89
CA GLY A 252 15.07 -9.42 5.66
C GLY A 252 16.58 -9.38 5.90
N GLY A 253 17.00 -8.60 6.90
CA GLY A 253 18.38 -8.54 7.34
C GLY A 253 18.98 -7.19 7.02
N ALA A 254 19.77 -7.10 5.96
CA ALA A 254 20.26 -5.83 5.47
C ALA A 254 20.17 -5.80 3.94
N GLY A 255 19.94 -4.63 3.36
CA GLY A 255 19.58 -4.53 1.95
C GLY A 255 18.20 -3.88 1.84
N ALA A 256 17.78 -3.54 0.63
CA ALA A 256 16.38 -3.18 0.39
C ALA A 256 15.63 -4.49 0.11
N ASP A 257 14.90 -4.98 1.11
CA ASP A 257 14.24 -6.28 1.08
C ASP A 257 12.74 -6.13 0.76
N THR A 258 12.19 -7.06 -0.02
CA THR A 258 10.74 -7.16 -0.26
C THR A 258 10.19 -8.37 0.47
N ILE A 259 9.20 -8.17 1.34
CA ILE A 259 8.64 -9.21 2.20
C ILE A 259 7.11 -9.19 2.14
N ASP A 260 6.52 -10.24 1.59
CA ASP A 260 5.09 -10.55 1.68
C ASP A 260 4.85 -11.65 2.72
N GLY A 261 4.06 -11.33 3.75
CA GLY A 261 3.62 -12.21 4.83
C GLY A 261 2.53 -13.20 4.43
N GLY A 262 1.79 -12.92 3.37
CA GLY A 262 0.75 -13.77 2.81
C GLY A 262 -0.51 -13.85 3.67
N THR A 263 -0.92 -15.04 4.11
CA THR A 263 -2.11 -15.17 4.98
C THR A 263 -1.70 -15.74 6.31
N GLY A 264 -2.30 -15.30 7.41
CA GLY A 264 -1.91 -15.85 8.69
C GLY A 264 -1.88 -14.86 9.82
N ARG A 265 -0.80 -14.93 10.57
CA ARG A 265 -0.53 -14.02 11.67
C ARG A 265 0.96 -13.96 11.82
N ASP A 266 1.52 -13.10 11.02
CA ASP A 266 2.88 -13.09 10.59
C ASP A 266 3.68 -12.09 11.43
N THR A 267 4.99 -12.25 11.40
CA THR A 267 5.92 -11.37 12.09
C THR A 267 7.06 -11.07 11.15
N LEU A 268 7.03 -9.86 10.59
CA LEU A 268 7.96 -9.39 9.58
C LEU A 268 8.92 -8.37 10.23
N ASP A 269 10.19 -8.42 9.83
CA ASP A 269 11.26 -7.54 10.32
C ASP A 269 12.17 -7.24 9.12
N GLY A 270 12.03 -6.07 8.50
CA GLY A 270 12.79 -5.67 7.30
C GLY A 270 14.28 -5.67 7.62
N GLY A 271 14.66 -4.88 8.62
CA GLY A 271 16.00 -4.90 9.19
C GLY A 271 16.71 -3.57 8.99
N THR A 272 17.58 -3.48 7.99
CA THR A 272 18.27 -2.22 7.65
C THR A 272 18.30 -2.04 6.14
N GLY A 273 17.99 -0.86 5.65
CA GLY A 273 17.78 -0.59 4.24
C GLY A 273 16.36 -0.10 4.03
N GLU A 274 16.01 0.27 2.80
CA GLU A 274 14.67 0.73 2.47
C GLU A 274 13.86 -0.52 2.08
N ASP A 275 13.05 -1.01 3.02
CA ASP A 275 12.36 -2.28 2.88
C ASP A 275 10.89 -2.09 2.46
N LEU A 276 10.36 -3.05 1.69
CA LEU A 276 8.96 -3.15 1.30
C LEU A 276 8.30 -4.33 2.01
N LEU A 277 7.30 -4.09 2.84
CA LEU A 277 6.67 -5.11 3.68
C LEU A 277 5.15 -5.14 3.53
N PHE A 278 4.61 -6.29 3.13
CA PHE A 278 3.17 -6.58 3.09
C PHE A 278 2.83 -7.59 4.19
N GLY A 279 1.91 -7.25 5.08
CA GLY A 279 1.38 -8.12 6.12
C GLY A 279 0.48 -9.21 5.54
N GLY A 280 -0.29 -8.84 4.51
CA GLY A 280 -1.29 -9.67 3.88
C GLY A 280 -2.52 -9.90 4.77
N SER A 281 -3.21 -11.02 4.60
CA SER A 281 -4.41 -11.29 5.40
C SER A 281 -4.07 -11.84 6.77
N GLY A 282 -4.34 -11.14 7.86
CA GLY A 282 -3.95 -11.63 9.17
C GLY A 282 -4.21 -10.70 10.33
N ASN A 283 -3.24 -10.64 11.22
CA ASN A 283 -3.28 -9.88 12.47
C ASN A 283 -1.80 -9.67 12.86
N ASP A 284 -1.12 -8.97 11.99
CA ASP A 284 0.30 -9.10 11.74
C ASP A 284 1.11 -8.18 12.63
N GLN A 285 2.39 -8.52 12.75
CA GLN A 285 3.37 -7.68 13.43
C GLN A 285 4.46 -7.33 12.44
N ILE A 286 4.46 -6.10 11.98
CA ILE A 286 5.36 -5.63 10.94
C ILE A 286 6.32 -4.63 11.57
N LYS A 287 7.60 -4.75 11.24
CA LYS A 287 8.62 -3.81 11.67
C LYS A 287 9.54 -3.51 10.49
N GLY A 288 9.66 -2.23 10.11
CA GLY A 288 10.59 -1.77 9.08
C GLY A 288 12.02 -1.93 9.59
N GLY A 289 12.50 -0.99 10.40
CA GLY A 289 13.84 -1.06 10.99
C GLY A 289 14.61 0.25 10.88
N ASP A 290 15.77 0.22 10.23
CA ASP A 290 16.53 1.42 9.89
C ASP A 290 16.44 1.63 8.38
N GLY A 291 15.98 2.78 7.92
CA GLY A 291 15.79 3.06 6.50
C GLY A 291 14.43 3.72 6.30
N ASN A 292 14.15 4.22 5.10
CA ASN A 292 12.83 4.72 4.77
C ASN A 292 12.02 3.52 4.27
N ASP A 293 11.24 2.94 5.18
CA ASP A 293 10.53 1.71 4.94
C ASP A 293 9.11 1.98 4.46
N LEU A 294 8.58 1.02 3.73
CA LEU A 294 7.24 1.11 3.19
C LEU A 294 6.45 -0.16 3.51
N MET A 295 5.35 0.02 4.22
CA MET A 295 4.71 -1.04 4.98
C MET A 295 3.20 -1.03 4.81
N TYR A 296 2.63 -2.22 4.61
CA TYR A 296 1.21 -2.50 4.51
C TYR A 296 0.77 -3.54 5.52
N GLY A 297 -0.21 -3.21 6.35
CA GLY A 297 -0.92 -4.16 7.23
C GLY A 297 -1.86 -5.06 6.44
N ASP A 298 -2.48 -4.50 5.39
CA ASP A 298 -3.51 -5.12 4.56
C ASP A 298 -4.78 -5.48 5.33
N ALA A 299 -5.13 -6.76 5.42
CA ALA A 299 -6.41 -7.20 5.95
C ALA A 299 -6.22 -7.81 7.32
N GLY A 300 -6.40 -7.03 8.39
CA GLY A 300 -6.12 -7.53 9.72
C GLY A 300 -6.19 -6.45 10.77
N ASN A 301 -6.14 -6.84 12.04
CA ASN A 301 -5.87 -5.83 13.08
C ASN A 301 -4.39 -5.95 13.40
N ASP A 302 -3.63 -5.08 12.77
CA ASP A 302 -2.20 -5.18 12.61
C ASP A 302 -1.48 -4.24 13.55
N LYS A 303 -0.22 -4.58 13.78
CA LYS A 303 0.67 -3.76 14.59
C LYS A 303 1.94 -3.49 13.82
N MET A 304 2.15 -2.24 13.48
CA MET A 304 3.25 -1.79 12.64
C MET A 304 4.17 -0.86 13.41
N LEU A 305 5.47 -0.96 13.16
CA LEU A 305 6.50 -0.07 13.71
C LEU A 305 7.46 0.29 12.58
N GLY A 306 7.52 1.57 12.20
CA GLY A 306 8.42 2.08 11.15
C GLY A 306 9.86 1.91 11.58
N GLY A 307 10.29 2.72 12.55
CA GLY A 307 11.58 2.57 13.20
C GLY A 307 12.41 3.84 13.12
N ASN A 308 13.52 3.81 12.40
CA ASN A 308 14.31 5.01 12.11
C ASN A 308 14.30 5.26 10.60
N GLY A 309 13.97 6.47 10.18
CA GLY A 309 13.87 6.83 8.78
C GLY A 309 12.52 7.49 8.53
N ASP A 310 12.34 8.09 7.37
CA ASP A 310 11.07 8.67 6.98
C ASP A 310 10.21 7.54 6.38
N ASP A 311 9.31 6.96 7.17
CA ASP A 311 8.59 5.73 6.84
C ASP A 311 7.17 5.98 6.30
N PHE A 312 6.67 5.09 5.43
CA PHE A 312 5.27 5.04 5.02
C PHE A 312 4.60 3.78 5.56
N LEU A 313 3.49 3.95 6.27
CA LEU A 313 2.77 2.85 6.91
C LEU A 313 1.26 2.97 6.64
N ASP A 314 0.72 1.98 5.95
CA ASP A 314 -0.72 1.82 5.77
C ASP A 314 -1.23 0.60 6.55
N GLY A 315 -2.18 0.81 7.47
CA GLY A 315 -2.78 -0.25 8.28
C GLY A 315 -3.82 -1.09 7.56
N GLY A 316 -4.39 -0.60 6.46
CA GLY A 316 -5.54 -1.22 5.80
C GLY A 316 -6.86 -1.04 6.56
N ASN A 317 -7.85 -1.88 6.27
CA ASN A 317 -9.27 -1.57 6.50
C ASN A 317 -9.85 -1.91 7.89
N ASP A 318 -9.04 -2.36 8.84
CA ASP A 318 -9.54 -3.07 10.03
C ASP A 318 -9.41 -2.29 11.35
N ASN A 319 -8.55 -2.60 12.31
CA ASN A 319 -8.36 -1.69 13.46
C ASN A 319 -6.92 -1.78 13.89
N ASP A 320 -6.15 -0.82 13.44
CA ASP A 320 -4.73 -0.96 13.32
C ASP A 320 -4.02 -0.12 14.36
N ARG A 321 -2.80 -0.54 14.66
CA ARG A 321 -1.95 0.17 15.61
C ARG A 321 -0.59 0.42 14.98
N ILE A 322 -0.42 1.65 14.54
CA ILE A 322 0.69 2.10 13.71
C ILE A 322 1.56 3.07 14.51
N TYR A 323 2.87 2.87 14.44
CA TYR A 323 3.87 3.74 15.04
C TYR A 323 4.91 4.10 13.99
N GLY A 324 5.10 5.39 13.69
CA GLY A 324 6.18 5.87 12.82
C GLY A 324 7.55 5.73 13.52
N ASP A 325 7.57 6.05 14.81
CA ASP A 325 8.76 6.10 15.67
C ASP A 325 9.66 7.32 15.39
N ALA A 326 10.66 7.26 14.50
CA ALA A 326 11.62 8.34 14.34
C ALA A 326 11.93 8.67 12.87
N GLY A 327 11.46 9.83 12.43
CA GLY A 327 11.61 10.38 11.09
C GLY A 327 10.38 11.20 10.77
N ASN A 328 10.27 11.69 9.53
CA ASN A 328 9.06 12.35 9.06
C ASN A 328 8.18 11.29 8.41
N ASP A 329 7.28 10.71 9.19
CA ASP A 329 6.56 9.50 8.82
C ASP A 329 5.19 9.82 8.23
N THR A 330 4.67 8.95 7.37
CA THR A 330 3.30 8.98 6.86
C THR A 330 2.55 7.75 7.33
N LEU A 331 1.49 7.95 8.11
CA LEU A 331 0.69 6.89 8.71
C LEU A 331 -0.75 6.99 8.21
N ILE A 332 -1.28 5.90 7.65
CA ILE A 332 -2.63 5.79 7.11
C ILE A 332 -3.35 4.64 7.79
N GLY A 333 -4.52 4.89 8.35
CA GLY A 333 -5.35 3.88 9.02
C GLY A 333 -6.50 3.33 8.17
N GLU A 334 -6.77 3.89 6.99
CA GLU A 334 -7.97 3.63 6.17
C GLU A 334 -9.28 3.47 6.97
N ASN A 335 -10.13 2.47 6.68
CA ASN A 335 -11.32 2.22 7.47
C ASN A 335 -10.92 1.58 8.79
N GLY A 336 -11.66 1.85 9.88
CA GLY A 336 -11.36 1.15 11.12
C GLY A 336 -11.68 1.90 12.39
N ASN A 337 -10.96 1.62 13.46
CA ASN A 337 -10.91 2.50 14.63
C ASN A 337 -9.45 2.47 15.08
N ASP A 338 -8.66 3.32 14.44
CA ASP A 338 -7.23 3.14 14.33
C ASP A 338 -6.49 3.94 15.39
N GLN A 339 -5.26 3.52 15.65
CA GLN A 339 -4.38 4.16 16.62
C GLN A 339 -3.04 4.45 15.97
N LEU A 340 -2.84 5.71 15.61
CA LEU A 340 -1.67 6.20 14.89
C LEU A 340 -0.82 7.08 15.82
N PHE A 341 0.47 6.78 15.88
CA PHE A 341 1.45 7.52 16.68
C PHE A 341 2.63 7.89 15.78
N GLY A 342 2.82 9.17 15.48
CA GLY A 342 3.89 9.66 14.61
C GLY A 342 5.25 9.42 15.26
N GLY A 343 5.52 10.12 16.35
CA GLY A 343 6.72 9.90 17.16
C GLY A 343 7.61 11.13 17.18
N THR A 344 8.76 11.08 16.50
CA THR A 344 9.64 12.25 16.38
C THR A 344 9.91 12.60 14.93
N GLY A 345 9.70 13.85 14.55
CA GLY A 345 9.83 14.35 13.19
C GLY A 345 8.53 15.01 12.77
N ASP A 346 8.48 15.59 11.57
CA ASP A 346 7.30 16.28 11.07
C ASP A 346 6.40 15.27 10.35
N ASP A 347 5.40 14.71 11.05
CA ASP A 347 4.65 13.54 10.60
C ASP A 347 3.32 13.88 9.88
N ILE A 348 2.81 12.96 9.07
CA ILE A 348 1.46 13.01 8.47
C ILE A 348 0.66 11.80 8.95
N LEU A 349 -0.45 12.04 9.65
CA LEU A 349 -1.33 10.99 10.15
C LEU A 349 -2.73 11.14 9.55
N SER A 350 -3.23 10.08 8.92
CA SER A 350 -4.58 9.99 8.38
C SER A 350 -5.33 8.81 9.00
N GLY A 351 -6.34 9.09 9.82
CA GLY A 351 -7.19 8.07 10.46
C GLY A 351 -8.14 7.38 9.50
N GLY A 352 -8.38 7.95 8.31
CA GLY A 352 -9.25 7.37 7.30
C GLY A 352 -10.72 7.40 7.70
N ALA A 353 -11.35 6.30 8.12
CA ALA A 353 -12.74 6.27 8.52
C ALA A 353 -13.00 5.37 9.74
N GLY A 354 -13.15 5.97 10.91
CA GLY A 354 -14.05 5.47 11.92
C GLY A 354 -13.99 6.23 13.22
N LYS A 355 -13.33 5.69 14.26
CA LYS A 355 -13.18 6.42 15.52
C LYS A 355 -11.74 6.32 15.94
N ASP A 356 -10.98 7.25 15.41
CA ASP A 356 -9.54 7.10 15.32
C ASP A 356 -8.87 7.92 16.43
N VAL A 357 -7.68 7.48 16.82
CA VAL A 357 -6.85 8.15 17.82
C VAL A 357 -5.50 8.44 17.18
N LEU A 358 -5.23 9.72 16.95
CA LEU A 358 -4.00 10.20 16.33
C LEU A 358 -3.19 11.01 17.36
N GLU A 359 -1.91 10.70 17.48
CA GLU A 359 -0.92 11.41 18.28
C GLU A 359 0.30 11.73 17.40
N GLY A 360 0.51 13.00 17.05
CA GLY A 360 1.62 13.46 16.20
C GLY A 360 2.97 13.20 16.87
N GLY A 361 3.28 13.96 17.93
CA GLY A 361 4.45 13.70 18.76
C GLY A 361 5.36 14.91 18.87
N ASP A 362 6.66 14.74 18.65
CA ASP A 362 7.63 15.85 18.59
C ASP A 362 7.83 16.26 17.12
N GLY A 363 7.51 17.48 16.73
CA GLY A 363 7.66 17.95 15.35
C GLY A 363 6.43 18.72 14.89
N ALA A 364 6.45 19.24 13.66
CA ALA A 364 5.31 19.95 13.09
C ALA A 364 4.44 18.98 12.29
N ASP A 365 3.36 18.50 12.91
CA ASP A 365 2.61 17.36 12.40
C ASP A 365 1.34 17.77 11.65
N VAL A 366 0.87 16.93 10.73
CA VAL A 366 -0.41 17.07 10.04
C VAL A 366 -1.34 15.92 10.44
N LEU A 367 -2.46 16.24 11.07
CA LEU A 367 -3.43 15.26 11.54
C LEU A 367 -4.76 15.38 10.79
N ILE A 368 -5.13 14.32 10.09
CA ILE A 368 -6.38 14.16 9.35
C ILE A 368 -7.18 13.05 10.05
N GLY A 369 -8.13 13.40 10.91
CA GLY A 369 -8.95 12.38 11.60
C GLY A 369 -9.77 11.56 10.62
N GLY A 370 -10.31 12.22 9.59
CA GLY A 370 -11.19 11.55 8.65
C GLY A 370 -12.51 11.13 9.29
N GLY A 371 -13.07 10.05 8.78
CA GLY A 371 -14.39 9.48 8.94
C GLY A 371 -14.89 9.01 10.29
N GLY A 372 -15.05 9.88 11.28
CA GLY A 372 -16.10 9.66 12.28
C GLY A 372 -16.02 10.54 13.52
N ASP A 373 -15.80 9.97 14.71
CA ASP A 373 -15.62 10.82 15.90
C ASP A 373 -14.23 10.56 16.46
N ASP A 374 -13.28 11.44 16.12
CA ASP A 374 -11.86 11.18 16.29
C ASP A 374 -11.24 11.97 17.45
N ILE A 375 -10.11 11.48 17.95
CA ILE A 375 -9.32 12.12 18.99
C ILE A 375 -7.94 12.45 18.42
N LEU A 376 -7.63 13.74 18.34
CA LEU A 376 -6.41 14.26 17.75
C LEU A 376 -5.56 14.95 18.83
N THR A 377 -4.28 14.61 18.87
CA THR A 377 -3.28 15.19 19.77
C THR A 377 -2.07 15.57 18.93
N GLY A 378 -1.78 16.87 18.81
CA GLY A 378 -0.66 17.34 17.98
C GLY A 378 0.68 17.02 18.62
N GLY A 379 0.82 17.35 19.90
CA GLY A 379 2.06 17.16 20.64
C GLY A 379 2.87 18.45 20.70
N ALA A 380 4.11 18.40 20.24
CA ALA A 380 5.09 19.46 20.38
C ALA A 380 5.59 19.92 19.02
N GLY A 381 5.01 20.99 18.50
CA GLY A 381 5.54 21.69 17.34
C GLY A 381 4.52 22.69 16.86
N ALA A 382 4.40 22.87 15.56
CA ALA A 382 3.38 23.73 14.98
C ALA A 382 2.48 22.86 14.10
N ASP A 383 1.39 22.39 14.70
CA ASP A 383 0.63 21.27 14.15
C ASP A 383 -0.56 21.76 13.32
N VAL A 384 -0.96 20.97 12.34
CA VAL A 384 -2.09 21.26 11.45
C VAL A 384 -3.15 20.18 11.60
N PHE A 385 -4.32 20.57 12.13
CA PHE A 385 -5.49 19.72 12.22
C PHE A 385 -6.40 19.96 11.02
N VAL A 386 -6.55 18.97 10.15
CA VAL A 386 -7.25 19.09 8.88
C VAL A 386 -8.63 18.46 8.96
N PHE A 387 -9.65 19.22 8.58
CA PHE A 387 -11.04 18.76 8.54
C PHE A 387 -11.67 19.01 7.16
N ASN A 388 -12.11 17.92 6.54
CA ASN A 388 -12.76 17.92 5.22
C ASN A 388 -14.30 17.82 5.36
N ASP A 389 -15.08 18.13 4.30
CA ASP A 389 -16.56 17.99 4.34
C ASP A 389 -16.98 16.59 3.90
N ASP A 390 -16.95 15.65 4.84
CA ASP A 390 -17.08 14.22 4.60
C ASP A 390 -18.08 13.52 5.56
N ARG A 391 -18.92 14.35 6.23
CA ARG A 391 -20.24 14.06 6.87
C ARG A 391 -20.24 13.51 8.33
N THR A 392 -21.07 14.14 9.16
CA THR A 392 -21.60 13.78 10.52
C THR A 392 -20.59 13.38 11.58
N ARG A 393 -19.97 14.37 12.25
CA ARG A 393 -18.82 14.15 13.15
C ARG A 393 -18.77 15.03 14.40
N SER A 394 -18.04 14.55 15.39
CA SER A 394 -17.74 15.27 16.63
C SER A 394 -16.32 14.98 17.09
N ASP A 395 -15.35 15.63 16.46
CA ASP A 395 -13.93 15.40 16.74
C ASP A 395 -13.46 16.18 17.96
N VAL A 396 -12.36 15.71 18.56
CA VAL A 396 -11.75 16.29 19.74
C VAL A 396 -10.27 16.56 19.49
N ILE A 397 -9.85 17.82 19.65
CA ILE A 397 -8.43 18.19 19.73
C ILE A 397 -8.08 18.35 21.21
N THR A 398 -7.06 17.62 21.69
CA THR A 398 -6.79 17.50 23.13
C THR A 398 -5.79 18.52 23.67
N ASP A 399 -4.93 19.10 22.83
CA ASP A 399 -3.76 19.86 23.26
C ASP A 399 -3.42 21.13 22.45
N PHE A 400 -4.34 21.60 21.60
CA PHE A 400 -4.18 22.79 20.75
C PHE A 400 -3.44 23.98 21.41
N GLU A 401 -2.33 24.41 20.81
CA GLU A 401 -1.52 25.57 21.21
C GLU A 401 -1.81 26.81 20.34
N ASP A 402 -2.50 27.78 20.95
CA ASP A 402 -2.86 29.07 20.36
C ASP A 402 -1.66 29.85 19.76
N GLY A 403 -1.80 30.27 18.50
CA GLY A 403 -0.77 31.02 17.78
C GLY A 403 0.42 30.18 17.31
N ILE A 404 0.36 28.87 17.49
CA ILE A 404 1.34 27.90 17.01
C ILE A 404 0.65 26.90 16.07
N ASP A 405 -0.43 26.28 16.53
CA ASP A 405 -1.18 25.30 15.77
C ASP A 405 -2.21 25.94 14.84
N ILE A 406 -2.64 25.18 13.83
CA ILE A 406 -3.56 25.61 12.79
C ILE A 406 -4.70 24.60 12.67
N ILE A 407 -5.94 25.09 12.57
CA ILE A 407 -7.11 24.31 12.17
C ILE A 407 -7.45 24.63 10.72
N GLN A 408 -7.29 23.65 9.84
CA GLN A 408 -7.59 23.77 8.41
C GLN A 408 -9.01 23.26 8.13
N ILE A 409 -9.89 24.18 7.73
CA ILE A 409 -11.34 23.92 7.48
C ILE A 409 -11.82 24.55 6.16
N ALA A 410 -10.90 24.76 5.21
CA ALA A 410 -11.17 25.38 3.92
C ALA A 410 -12.28 24.69 3.12
N SER A 411 -12.40 23.36 3.26
CA SER A 411 -13.41 22.50 2.63
C SER A 411 -14.86 22.92 2.93
N TYR A 412 -15.12 23.51 4.11
CA TYR A 412 -16.45 23.95 4.54
C TYR A 412 -16.90 25.28 3.93
N GLY A 413 -16.03 25.94 3.16
CA GLY A 413 -16.36 27.15 2.40
C GLY A 413 -16.53 28.42 3.25
N PHE A 414 -15.99 28.42 4.48
CA PHE A 414 -15.87 29.65 5.28
C PHE A 414 -14.89 30.61 4.61
N THR A 415 -15.17 31.91 4.66
CA THR A 415 -14.32 32.91 3.97
C THR A 415 -13.70 33.93 4.91
N ASP A 416 -14.18 34.00 6.16
CA ASP A 416 -13.69 34.89 7.20
C ASP A 416 -13.85 34.22 8.57
N PHE A 417 -12.91 34.46 9.50
CA PHE A 417 -12.96 33.94 10.86
C PHE A 417 -14.26 34.30 11.60
N SER A 418 -14.87 35.44 11.27
CA SER A 418 -16.15 35.85 11.85
C SER A 418 -17.36 35.03 11.40
N ASP A 419 -17.21 34.17 10.37
CA ASP A 419 -18.24 33.25 9.92
C ASP A 419 -18.35 32.00 10.82
N LEU A 420 -17.34 31.72 11.67
CA LEU A 420 -17.29 30.54 12.53
C LEU A 420 -18.24 30.68 13.74
N ASP A 421 -19.05 29.64 13.99
CA ASP A 421 -19.90 29.55 15.18
C ASP A 421 -19.16 28.81 16.31
N MET A 422 -18.66 29.59 17.28
CA MET A 422 -17.86 29.08 18.39
C MET A 422 -18.48 29.40 19.76
N VAL A 423 -18.50 28.41 20.65
CA VAL A 423 -19.10 28.52 21.98
C VAL A 423 -18.15 27.95 23.04
N GLN A 424 -17.88 28.73 24.09
CA GLN A 424 -17.19 28.22 25.28
C GLN A 424 -18.10 27.28 26.09
N LEU A 425 -17.65 26.06 26.32
CA LEU A 425 -18.29 25.04 27.15
C LEU A 425 -17.40 24.67 28.34
N GLY A 426 -17.53 25.41 29.44
CA GLY A 426 -16.70 25.14 30.63
C GLY A 426 -15.23 25.48 30.38
N ALA A 427 -14.37 24.46 30.33
CA ALA A 427 -12.95 24.61 30.02
C ALA A 427 -12.64 24.51 28.52
N ASP A 428 -13.61 24.07 27.71
CA ASP A 428 -13.40 23.67 26.32
C ASP A 428 -14.12 24.63 25.37
N VAL A 429 -13.74 24.62 24.10
CA VAL A 429 -14.40 25.38 23.03
C VAL A 429 -15.04 24.42 22.04
N LEU A 430 -16.29 24.66 21.70
CA LEU A 430 -16.99 23.94 20.63
C LEU A 430 -17.08 24.83 19.40
N ILE A 431 -16.63 24.32 18.26
CA ILE A 431 -16.78 24.94 16.94
C ILE A 431 -17.82 24.13 16.16
N THR A 432 -18.87 24.78 15.66
CA THR A 432 -19.87 24.12 14.81
C THR A 432 -19.59 24.45 13.35
N LEU A 433 -19.23 23.44 12.55
CA LEU A 433 -18.88 23.59 11.13
C LEU A 433 -20.10 23.45 10.23
N SER A 434 -21.02 22.54 10.60
CA SER A 434 -22.25 22.30 9.84
C SER A 434 -23.42 21.93 10.77
N LEU A 435 -24.56 21.51 10.21
CA LEU A 435 -25.66 20.95 11.02
C LEU A 435 -25.28 19.64 11.73
N ARG A 436 -24.16 19.06 11.35
CA ARG A 436 -23.78 17.68 11.63
C ARG A 436 -22.34 17.52 12.07
N ASP A 437 -21.50 18.53 11.89
CA ASP A 437 -20.06 18.46 12.13
C ASP A 437 -19.65 19.52 13.15
N SER A 438 -18.85 19.10 14.12
CA SER A 438 -18.31 19.98 15.16
C SER A 438 -16.95 19.50 15.63
N ILE A 439 -16.13 20.45 16.08
CA ILE A 439 -14.84 20.20 16.71
C ILE A 439 -14.92 20.68 18.17
N THR A 440 -14.50 19.85 19.10
CA THR A 440 -14.27 20.24 20.50
C THR A 440 -12.77 20.41 20.73
N ILE A 441 -12.37 21.57 21.23
CA ILE A 441 -10.99 21.86 21.58
C ILE A 441 -10.90 21.90 23.10
N GLU A 442 -10.22 20.92 23.67
CA GLU A 442 -10.15 20.77 25.13
C GLU A 442 -9.28 21.87 25.75
N ASN A 443 -9.64 22.23 27.00
CA ASN A 443 -8.83 23.09 27.87
C ASN A 443 -8.45 24.47 27.29
N THR A 444 -9.14 24.93 26.25
CA THR A 444 -8.85 26.17 25.53
C THR A 444 -9.86 27.27 25.84
N GLN A 445 -9.43 28.52 25.80
CA GLN A 445 -10.31 29.67 26.05
C GLN A 445 -10.69 30.34 24.74
N LEU A 446 -11.99 30.53 24.47
CA LEU A 446 -12.47 31.13 23.23
C LEU A 446 -11.85 32.51 22.92
N SER A 447 -11.42 33.24 23.96
CA SER A 447 -10.77 34.54 23.79
C SER A 447 -9.30 34.49 23.35
N SER A 448 -8.69 33.31 23.29
CA SER A 448 -7.31 33.15 22.80
C SER A 448 -7.27 33.20 21.27
N PHE A 449 -8.20 32.52 20.60
CA PHE A 449 -8.25 32.41 19.15
C PHE A 449 -8.21 33.75 18.40
N GLY A 450 -7.51 33.72 17.27
CA GLY A 450 -7.47 34.74 16.24
C GLY A 450 -7.43 34.15 14.82
N ASN A 451 -7.36 35.04 13.84
CA ASN A 451 -7.40 34.68 12.43
C ASN A 451 -6.20 33.82 11.96
N THR A 452 -5.14 33.69 12.76
CA THR A 452 -3.94 32.92 12.41
C THR A 452 -4.06 31.46 12.76
N ASP A 453 -5.01 31.10 13.62
CA ASP A 453 -5.21 29.73 14.12
C ASP A 453 -6.10 28.92 13.18
N PHE A 454 -6.58 29.53 12.08
CA PHE A 454 -7.49 28.92 11.13
C PHE A 454 -7.03 29.17 9.70
N ASP A 455 -6.89 28.10 8.93
CA ASP A 455 -6.80 28.19 7.47
C ASP A 455 -8.17 27.96 6.84
N LEU A 456 -8.63 28.97 6.12
CA LEU A 456 -9.97 29.05 5.51
C LEU A 456 -9.91 29.13 3.98
N LEU A 457 -8.71 29.12 3.37
CA LEU A 457 -8.56 29.31 1.92
C LEU A 457 -8.26 27.96 1.25
N ALA A 458 -9.07 27.63 0.24
CA ALA A 458 -8.92 26.42 -0.60
C ALA A 458 -7.99 26.62 -1.80
#